data_AF-X1AJT9-F1
#
_entry.id   AF-X1AJT9-F1
#
_cell.length_a   1.000
_cell.length_b   1.000
_cell.length_c   1.000
_cell.angle_alpha   90.00
_cell.angle_beta   90.00
_cell.angle_gamma   90.00
#
_symmetry.space_group_name_H-M   'P 1'
#
loop_
_entity.id
_entity.type
_entity.pdbx_description
1 polymer ?
#
loop_
_entity_poly.entity_id
_entity_poly.type
_entity_poly.pdbx_seq_one_letter_code
_entity_poly.pdbx_strand_id
1 'polypeptide(L)'
;MAKTLAEINEKIKAGKAVVVTAEEIIDLVDEKGIEKAAQEVDVVTSATFGPMCSSGIYLNIGHSKPKIKLGGGKAYLNEVPVYTGFAAVDFYLGATALPDDDPRNRVHPGEFR
;
A
#
# COMPACT_ATOMS: atom_id res chain seq x y z
N MET A 1 -19.60 -6.21 -6.43
CA MET A 1 -18.24 -6.64 -6.80
C MET A 1 -17.26 -5.59 -6.28
N ALA A 2 -16.11 -6.01 -5.75
CA ALA A 2 -15.06 -5.07 -5.41
C ALA A 2 -14.41 -4.53 -6.68
N LYS A 3 -14.11 -3.23 -6.71
CA LYS A 3 -13.36 -2.59 -7.81
C LYS A 3 -11.94 -3.16 -7.84
N THR A 4 -11.41 -3.37 -9.03
CA THR A 4 -10.00 -3.78 -9.20
C THR A 4 -9.08 -2.57 -9.21
N LEU A 5 -7.82 -2.76 -8.82
CA LEU A 5 -6.80 -1.71 -8.94
C LEU A 5 -6.59 -1.27 -10.39
N ALA A 6 -6.75 -2.18 -11.35
CA ALA A 6 -6.64 -1.85 -12.77
C ALA A 6 -7.74 -0.87 -13.20
N GLU A 7 -8.99 -1.12 -12.82
CA GLU A 7 -10.12 -0.22 -13.10
C GLU A 7 -9.95 1.15 -12.44
N ILE A 8 -9.52 1.18 -11.17
CA ILE A 8 -9.26 2.42 -10.44
C ILE A 8 -8.14 3.22 -11.13
N ASN A 9 -7.04 2.57 -11.53
CA ASN A 9 -5.93 3.23 -12.22
C ASN A 9 -6.34 3.80 -13.59
N GLU A 10 -7.19 3.10 -14.34
CA GLU A 10 -7.72 3.62 -15.61
C GLU A 10 -8.62 4.84 -15.38
N LYS A 11 -9.47 4.83 -14.34
CA LYS A 11 -10.25 6.01 -13.95
C LYS A 11 -9.38 7.19 -13.53
N ILE A 12 -8.30 6.95 -12.79
CA ILE A 12 -7.34 7.99 -12.37
C ILE A 12 -6.69 8.61 -13.61
N LYS A 13 -6.16 7.79 -14.54
CA LYS A 13 -5.56 8.27 -15.79
C LYS A 13 -6.55 9.05 -16.65
N ALA A 14 -7.82 8.64 -16.65
CA ALA A 14 -8.88 9.30 -17.40
C ALA A 14 -9.45 10.56 -16.71
N GLY A 15 -9.02 10.90 -15.50
CA GLY A 15 -9.57 12.01 -14.71
C GLY A 15 -11.03 11.79 -14.27
N LYS A 16 -11.46 10.53 -14.14
CA LYS A 16 -12.83 10.12 -13.79
C LYS A 16 -12.95 9.44 -12.42
N ALA A 17 -11.85 9.31 -11.70
CA ALA A 17 -11.87 8.70 -10.38
C ALA A 17 -12.61 9.60 -9.39
N VAL A 18 -13.54 9.02 -8.63
CA VAL A 18 -14.17 9.69 -7.49
C VAL A 18 -13.21 9.60 -6.30
N VAL A 19 -12.58 10.72 -5.98
CA VAL A 19 -11.62 10.85 -4.87
C VAL A 19 -12.26 11.70 -3.78
N VAL A 20 -12.25 11.19 -2.55
CA VAL A 20 -12.77 11.88 -1.37
C VAL A 20 -11.73 11.88 -0.26
N THR A 21 -11.92 12.70 0.74
CA THR A 21 -11.13 12.73 1.98
C THR A 21 -11.68 11.75 3.02
N ALA A 22 -10.88 11.46 4.03
CA ALA A 22 -11.27 10.66 5.19
C ALA A 22 -12.40 11.30 6.02
N GLU A 23 -12.62 12.60 5.89
CA GLU A 23 -13.73 13.31 6.53
C GLU A 23 -15.00 13.18 5.66
N GLU A 24 -14.90 13.45 4.36
CA GLU A 24 -16.03 13.37 3.42
C GLU A 24 -16.62 11.96 3.29
N ILE A 25 -15.81 10.91 3.45
CA ILE A 25 -16.32 9.53 3.38
C ILE A 25 -17.29 9.20 4.52
N ILE A 26 -17.17 9.85 5.68
CA ILE A 26 -18.05 9.62 6.83
C ILE A 26 -19.46 10.09 6.48
N ASP A 27 -19.59 11.34 6.01
CA ASP A 27 -20.87 11.92 5.60
C ASP A 27 -21.52 11.13 4.45
N LEU A 28 -20.72 10.70 3.47
CA LEU A 28 -21.19 9.88 2.35
C LEU A 28 -21.77 8.53 2.80
N VAL A 29 -21.13 7.89 3.78
CA VAL A 29 -21.62 6.63 4.35
C VAL A 29 -22.89 6.85 5.15
N ASP A 30 -22.98 7.94 5.91
CA ASP A 30 -24.18 8.27 6.69
C ASP A 30 -25.40 8.57 5.80
N GLU A 31 -25.19 9.25 4.67
CA GLU A 31 -26.25 9.58 3.71
C GLU A 31 -26.68 8.36 2.88
N LYS A 32 -25.72 7.60 2.34
CA LYS A 32 -25.98 6.60 1.28
C LYS A 32 -25.85 5.16 1.74
N GLY A 33 -25.26 4.92 2.89
CA GLY A 33 -24.89 3.60 3.40
C GLY A 33 -23.57 3.07 2.81
N ILE A 34 -22.94 2.18 3.57
CA ILE A 34 -21.60 1.61 3.28
C ILE A 34 -21.52 1.00 1.87
N GLU A 35 -22.52 0.20 1.48
CA GLU A 35 -22.49 -0.52 0.21
C GLU A 35 -22.50 0.42 -1.00
N LYS A 36 -23.31 1.49 -0.97
CA LYS A 36 -23.36 2.47 -2.05
C LYS A 36 -22.12 3.36 -2.07
N ALA A 37 -21.69 3.84 -0.90
CA ALA A 37 -20.48 4.63 -0.78
C ALA A 37 -19.25 3.89 -1.35
N ALA A 38 -19.09 2.59 -1.04
CA ALA A 38 -18.01 1.77 -1.58
C ALA A 38 -18.10 1.53 -3.11
N GLN A 39 -19.32 1.55 -3.68
CA GLN A 39 -19.51 1.45 -5.14
C GLN A 39 -19.20 2.77 -5.86
N GLU A 40 -19.49 3.91 -5.23
CA GLU A 40 -19.27 5.24 -5.83
C GLU A 40 -17.81 5.69 -5.70
N VAL A 41 -17.22 5.59 -4.50
CA VAL A 41 -15.89 6.14 -4.20
C VAL A 41 -14.77 5.22 -4.71
N ASP A 42 -13.84 5.78 -5.49
CA ASP A 42 -12.70 5.04 -6.03
C ASP A 42 -11.46 5.13 -5.13
N VAL A 43 -11.22 6.29 -4.52
CA VAL A 43 -10.08 6.53 -3.64
C VAL A 43 -10.51 7.37 -2.44
N VAL A 44 -10.16 6.92 -1.23
CA VAL A 44 -10.24 7.74 -0.01
C VAL A 44 -8.83 8.21 0.32
N THR A 45 -8.66 9.52 0.45
CA THR A 45 -7.41 10.16 0.81
C THR A 45 -7.44 10.57 2.26
N SER A 46 -6.36 10.29 2.98
CA SER A 46 -6.14 10.84 4.31
C SER A 46 -4.79 11.53 4.28
N ALA A 47 -4.74 12.76 4.77
CA ALA A 47 -3.51 13.51 4.90
C ALA A 47 -3.19 13.69 6.37
N THR A 48 -1.89 13.72 6.66
CA THR A 48 -1.36 14.17 7.94
C THR A 48 -0.49 15.39 7.64
N PHE A 49 -0.61 16.45 8.45
CA PHE A 49 0.21 17.65 8.30
C PHE A 49 1.46 17.52 9.18
N GLY A 50 2.46 16.79 8.69
CA GLY A 50 3.75 16.68 9.36
C GLY A 50 4.77 15.86 8.56
N PRO A 51 6.09 16.08 8.79
CA PRO A 51 7.11 15.16 8.29
C PRO A 51 6.84 13.77 8.89
N MET A 52 6.44 12.83 8.04
CA MET A 52 6.13 11.47 8.46
C MET A 52 7.41 10.67 8.63
N CYS A 53 7.92 10.62 9.86
CA CYS A 53 8.80 9.53 10.27
C CYS A 53 7.93 8.27 10.42
N SER A 54 8.47 7.10 10.05
CA SER A 54 7.78 5.79 10.14
C SER A 54 6.70 5.52 9.07
N SER A 55 6.95 5.92 7.82
CA SER A 55 6.08 5.59 6.68
C SER A 55 6.35 4.19 6.11
N GLY A 56 5.30 3.55 5.58
CA GLY A 56 5.39 2.26 4.91
C GLY A 56 4.04 1.81 4.35
N ILE A 57 4.01 0.62 3.78
CA ILE A 57 2.81 0.02 3.19
C ILE A 57 2.61 -1.40 3.73
N TYR A 58 1.36 -1.71 4.09
CA TYR A 58 0.93 -3.07 4.40
C TYR A 58 0.31 -3.69 3.15
N LEU A 59 0.77 -4.88 2.77
CA LEU A 59 0.33 -5.57 1.57
C LEU A 59 -0.15 -6.98 1.90
N ASN A 60 -1.25 -7.36 1.28
CA ASN A 60 -1.74 -8.74 1.19
C ASN A 60 -1.81 -9.10 -0.29
N ILE A 61 -1.07 -10.13 -0.72
CA ILE A 61 -0.98 -10.51 -2.14
C ILE A 61 -1.96 -11.64 -2.52
N GLY A 62 -2.77 -12.10 -1.57
CA GLY A 62 -3.59 -13.30 -1.73
C GLY A 62 -2.76 -14.58 -1.82
N HIS A 63 -3.45 -15.72 -1.72
CA HIS A 63 -2.79 -17.02 -1.84
C HIS A 63 -2.55 -17.41 -3.29
N SER A 64 -1.32 -17.88 -3.58
CA SER A 64 -1.03 -18.64 -4.79
C SER A 64 -1.62 -20.05 -4.74
N LYS A 65 -1.58 -20.74 -5.88
CA LYS A 65 -1.82 -22.19 -5.98
C LYS A 65 -0.57 -22.84 -6.58
N PRO A 66 0.17 -23.70 -5.85
CA PRO A 66 -0.07 -24.14 -4.47
C PRO A 66 0.08 -23.00 -3.45
N LYS A 67 -0.52 -23.18 -2.25
CA LYS A 67 -0.49 -22.17 -1.19
C LYS A 67 0.95 -21.97 -0.70
N ILE A 68 1.33 -20.71 -0.52
CA ILE A 68 2.61 -20.31 0.09
C ILE A 68 2.37 -19.66 1.45
N LYS A 69 3.40 -19.70 2.31
CA LYS A 69 3.51 -18.85 3.50
C LYS A 69 4.75 -17.97 3.37
N LEU A 70 4.53 -16.67 3.33
CA LEU A 70 5.59 -15.67 3.46
C LEU A 70 6.15 -15.70 4.88
N GLY A 71 7.47 -15.50 4.99
CA GLY A 71 8.15 -15.41 6.28
C GLY A 71 8.64 -16.73 6.88
N GLY A 72 8.73 -17.82 6.10
CA GLY A 72 9.45 -19.04 6.51
C GLY A 72 10.98 -18.90 6.54
N GLY A 73 11.48 -17.69 6.38
CA GLY A 73 12.88 -17.31 6.17
C GLY A 73 12.94 -15.80 5.93
N LYS A 74 13.74 -15.37 4.95
CA LYS A 74 13.72 -13.97 4.48
C LYS A 74 12.72 -13.79 3.34
N ALA A 75 12.13 -12.59 3.25
CA ALA A 75 11.24 -12.20 2.15
C ALA A 75 11.65 -10.84 1.61
N TYR A 76 11.50 -10.68 0.30
CA TYR A 76 11.90 -9.48 -0.42
C TYR A 76 10.84 -9.12 -1.46
N LEU A 77 10.68 -7.82 -1.71
CA LEU A 77 9.94 -7.29 -2.84
C LEU A 77 10.92 -6.49 -3.70
N ASN A 78 11.24 -6.99 -4.89
CA ASN A 78 12.26 -6.39 -5.77
C ASN A 78 13.56 -6.08 -5.03
N GLU A 79 14.15 -7.09 -4.38
CA GLU A 79 15.42 -6.99 -3.63
C GLU A 79 15.36 -6.15 -2.34
N VAL A 80 14.26 -5.44 -2.09
CA VAL A 80 14.03 -4.71 -0.83
C VAL A 80 13.45 -5.64 0.23
N PRO A 81 14.03 -5.71 1.44
CA PRO A 81 13.52 -6.58 2.49
C PRO A 81 12.14 -6.14 2.97
N VAL A 82 11.26 -7.11 3.24
CA VAL A 82 9.93 -6.87 3.79
C VAL A 82 9.75 -7.58 5.13
N TYR A 83 9.03 -6.94 6.04
CA TYR A 83 8.69 -7.54 7.33
C TYR A 83 7.46 -8.44 7.17
N THR A 84 7.64 -9.73 7.46
CA THR A 84 6.57 -10.73 7.48
C THR A 84 6.15 -11.03 8.92
N GLY A 85 5.19 -11.93 9.12
CA GLY A 85 4.81 -12.40 10.46
C GLY A 85 3.41 -12.00 10.92
N PHE A 86 2.64 -11.33 10.05
CA PHE A 86 1.23 -11.01 10.31
C PHE A 86 0.32 -12.22 10.03
N ALA A 87 0.14 -12.57 8.76
CA ALA A 87 -0.62 -13.75 8.34
C ALA A 87 0.18 -14.55 7.28
N ALA A 88 -0.49 -15.38 6.46
CA ALA A 88 0.22 -16.26 5.55
C ALA A 88 0.82 -15.53 4.33
N VAL A 89 0.18 -14.47 3.82
CA VAL A 89 0.53 -13.80 2.56
C VAL A 89 0.58 -12.28 2.73
N ASP A 90 0.94 -11.87 3.93
CA ASP A 90 0.87 -10.49 4.39
C ASP A 90 2.27 -10.04 4.80
N PHE A 91 2.63 -8.82 4.42
CA PHE A 91 3.90 -8.20 4.78
C PHE A 91 3.79 -6.68 4.85
N TYR A 92 4.73 -6.08 5.57
CA TYR A 92 4.90 -4.64 5.68
C TYR A 92 6.23 -4.21 5.05
N LEU A 93 6.20 -3.16 4.24
CA LEU A 93 7.36 -2.58 3.58
C LEU A 93 7.56 -1.14 4.09
N GLY A 94 8.71 -0.87 4.68
CA GLY A 94 9.10 0.48 5.09
C GLY A 94 9.45 1.35 3.88
N ALA A 95 9.02 2.61 3.88
CA ALA A 95 9.23 3.54 2.76
C ALA A 95 10.71 3.87 2.48
N THR A 96 11.58 3.64 3.46
CA THR A 96 13.03 3.85 3.37
C THR A 96 13.82 2.55 3.51
N ALA A 97 13.18 1.39 3.34
CA ALA A 97 13.88 0.12 3.35
C ALA A 97 14.79 0.06 2.11
N LEU A 98 16.06 -0.30 2.34
CA LEU A 98 17.06 -0.42 1.29
C LEU A 98 17.40 -1.88 1.06
N PRO A 99 17.84 -2.26 -0.16
CA PRO A 99 18.44 -3.56 -0.41
C PRO A 99 19.56 -3.90 0.59
N ASP A 100 19.75 -5.19 0.82
CA ASP A 100 20.78 -5.68 1.75
C ASP A 100 22.21 -5.23 1.32
N ASP A 101 22.42 -5.09 0.01
CA ASP A 101 23.67 -4.73 -0.67
C ASP A 101 23.82 -3.24 -1.02
N ASP A 102 22.85 -2.39 -0.66
CA ASP A 102 22.94 -0.94 -0.85
C ASP A 102 24.27 -0.40 -0.28
N PRO A 103 25.01 0.44 -1.04
CA PRO A 103 26.31 0.95 -0.62
C PRO A 103 26.20 1.88 0.61
N ARG A 104 25.02 2.39 0.92
CA ARG A 104 24.69 3.27 2.04
C ARG A 104 25.74 4.38 2.12
N ASN A 105 26.25 4.62 3.33
CA ASN A 105 27.32 5.57 3.58
C ASN A 105 28.73 4.96 3.49
N ARG A 106 28.92 3.80 2.83
CA ARG A 106 30.26 3.18 2.72
C ARG A 106 31.25 4.06 1.95
N VAL A 107 30.78 4.88 1.02
CA VAL A 107 31.56 5.92 0.33
C VAL A 107 30.87 7.25 0.55
N HIS A 108 31.50 8.16 1.31
CA HIS A 108 30.92 9.48 1.61
C HIS A 108 30.68 10.30 0.32
N PRO A 109 29.49 10.93 0.13
CA PRO A 109 28.41 11.18 1.10
C PRO A 109 27.31 10.11 1.18
N GLY A 110 27.48 8.98 0.48
CA GLY A 110 26.54 7.87 0.37
C GLY A 110 25.78 7.88 -0.96
N GLU A 111 25.73 6.75 -1.67
CA GLU A 111 25.11 6.69 -3.00
C GLU A 111 23.62 6.30 -2.98
N PHE A 112 23.17 5.53 -1.97
CA PHE A 112 21.77 5.11 -1.77
C PHE A 112 21.07 4.69 -3.07
N ARG A 113 21.56 3.61 -3.69
CA ARG A 113 21.12 3.12 -5.01
C ARG A 113 20.43 1.78 -4.88
#